data_AF-A0A7X7XMT7-F1
#
_entry.id   AF-A0A7X7XMT7-F1
#
_cell.length_a   1.000
_cell.length_b   1.000
_cell.length_c   1.000
_cell.angle_alpha   90.00
_cell.angle_beta   90.00
_cell.angle_gamma   90.00
#
_symmetry.space_group_name_H-M   'P 1'
#
loop_
_entity.id
_entity.type
_entity.pdbx_description
1 polymer ?
#
loop_
_entity_poly.entity_id
_entity_poly.type
_entity_poly.pdbx_seq_one_letter_code
_entity_poly.pdbx_strand_id
1 'polypeptide(L)'
;MAAASGALAKLSRATIGRGPVIDTTNGVPDGAETVWHLTPAAVSMLQGFDREAGRNRVWPTRERIAASYARARGRISSTELGSLVGAYPSNVGPVLKRLEEDGFLAPSRASRRGTGFYCRYRGDA
;
A
#
# COMPACT_ATOMS: atom_id res chain seq x y z
N MET A 1 -14.23 -9.35 13.23
CA MET A 1 -12.75 -9.35 13.09
C MET A 1 -12.14 -10.75 12.98
N ALA A 2 -12.60 -11.77 13.72
CA ALA A 2 -12.01 -13.12 13.69
C ALA A 2 -11.90 -13.80 12.30
N ALA A 3 -12.90 -13.64 11.43
CA ALA A 3 -12.88 -14.23 10.08
C ALA A 3 -11.79 -13.64 9.17
N ALA A 4 -11.54 -12.34 9.27
CA ALA A 4 -10.51 -11.66 8.49
C ALA A 4 -9.10 -12.10 8.91
N SER A 5 -8.85 -12.23 10.22
CA SER A 5 -7.59 -12.75 10.74
C SER A 5 -7.34 -14.20 10.31
N GLY A 6 -8.38 -15.05 10.34
CA GLY A 6 -8.29 -16.43 9.87
C GLY A 6 -8.00 -16.54 8.37
N ALA A 7 -8.57 -15.66 7.54
CA ALA A 7 -8.27 -15.60 6.11
C ALA A 7 -6.84 -15.13 5.84
N LEU A 8 -6.37 -14.10 6.54
CA LEU A 8 -4.99 -13.60 6.43
C LEU A 8 -3.98 -14.67 6.84
N ALA A 9 -4.24 -15.43 7.90
CA ALA A 9 -3.37 -16.53 8.33
C ALA A 9 -3.33 -17.71 7.33
N LYS A 10 -4.36 -17.87 6.49
CA LYS A 10 -4.32 -18.84 5.38
C LYS A 10 -3.54 -18.27 4.21
N LEU A 11 -3.81 -17.02 3.84
CA LEU A 11 -3.14 -16.34 2.73
C LEU A 11 -1.64 -16.14 2.97
N SER A 12 -1.20 -15.93 4.22
CA SER A 12 0.21 -15.77 4.57
C SER A 12 1.04 -17.02 4.27
N ARG A 13 0.40 -18.18 4.13
CA ARG A 13 1.01 -19.45 3.74
C ARG A 13 0.70 -19.85 2.30
N ALA A 14 -0.15 -19.08 1.62
CA ALA A 14 -0.53 -19.38 0.25
C ALA A 14 0.58 -18.93 -0.71
N THR A 15 0.81 -19.74 -1.73
CA THR A 15 1.74 -19.44 -2.81
C THR A 15 1.02 -19.36 -4.13
N ILE A 16 1.54 -18.53 -5.02
CA ILE A 16 1.12 -18.44 -6.42
C ILE A 16 2.40 -18.56 -7.26
N GLY A 17 2.43 -19.50 -8.20
CA GLY A 17 3.69 -19.95 -8.81
C GLY A 17 4.68 -20.46 -7.74
N ARG A 18 5.86 -19.84 -7.65
CA ARG A 18 6.91 -20.16 -6.66
C ARG A 18 7.04 -19.14 -5.52
N GLY A 19 6.15 -18.14 -5.45
CA GLY A 19 6.24 -17.03 -4.50
C GLY A 19 5.03 -16.92 -3.58
N PRO A 20 5.15 -16.23 -2.44
CA PRO A 20 4.03 -15.96 -1.54
C PRO A 20 3.00 -15.03 -2.19
N VAL A 21 1.73 -15.20 -1.84
CA VAL A 21 0.63 -14.36 -2.34
C VAL A 21 0.63 -12.99 -1.67
N ILE A 22 0.85 -12.95 -0.36
CA ILE A 22 0.89 -11.71 0.43
C ILE A 22 2.20 -11.56 1.18
N ASP A 23 2.56 -10.32 1.50
CA ASP A 23 3.68 -9.97 2.37
C ASP A 23 3.30 -8.82 3.30
N THR A 24 4.08 -8.63 4.36
CA THR A 24 3.93 -7.54 5.31
C THR A 24 4.44 -6.22 4.72
N THR A 25 3.76 -5.12 5.03
CA THR A 25 4.14 -3.79 4.54
C THR A 25 5.29 -3.22 5.35
N ASN A 26 6.38 -2.84 4.66
CA ASN A 26 7.53 -2.21 5.29
C ASN A 26 7.24 -0.78 5.76
N GLY A 27 7.88 -0.35 6.85
CA GLY A 27 7.76 1.02 7.37
C GLY A 27 6.53 1.27 8.24
N VAL A 28 5.78 0.21 8.59
CA VAL A 28 4.76 0.26 9.62
C VAL A 28 5.45 0.38 11.00
N PRO A 29 5.07 1.35 11.86
CA PRO A 29 5.65 1.55 13.18
C PRO A 29 5.49 0.34 14.09
N ASP A 30 6.48 0.14 14.97
CA ASP A 30 6.42 -0.88 16.01
C ASP A 30 5.19 -0.68 16.90
N GLY A 31 4.53 -1.78 17.25
CA GLY A 31 3.30 -1.79 18.06
C GLY A 31 2.03 -1.40 17.29
N ALA A 32 2.12 -0.96 16.03
CA ALA A 32 0.95 -0.78 15.18
C ALA A 32 0.46 -2.14 14.61
N GLU A 33 -0.83 -2.22 14.28
CA GLU A 33 -1.39 -3.41 13.64
C GLU A 33 -0.67 -3.71 12.31
N THR A 34 -0.31 -4.98 12.11
CA THR A 34 0.34 -5.50 10.91
C THR A 34 -0.50 -5.22 9.66
N VAL A 35 0.16 -4.69 8.63
CA VAL A 35 -0.44 -4.45 7.33
C VAL A 35 0.08 -5.47 6.34
N TRP A 36 -0.83 -6.01 5.54
CA TRP A 36 -0.55 -6.99 4.50
C TRP A 36 -0.85 -6.40 3.12
N HIS A 37 -0.08 -6.82 2.13
CA HIS A 37 -0.30 -6.45 0.72
C HIS A 37 -0.05 -7.65 -0.18
N LEU A 38 -0.62 -7.63 -1.40
CA LEU A 38 -0.27 -8.61 -2.42
C LEU A 38 1.16 -8.40 -2.87
N THR A 39 1.91 -9.49 -3.08
CA THR A 39 3.25 -9.39 -3.64
C THR A 39 3.19 -8.92 -5.10
N PRO A 40 4.23 -8.25 -5.62
CA PRO A 40 4.27 -7.84 -7.02
C PRO A 40 4.07 -9.01 -7.99
N ALA A 41 4.67 -10.17 -7.67
CA ALA A 41 4.50 -11.40 -8.44
C ALA A 41 3.04 -11.87 -8.45
N ALA A 42 2.36 -11.85 -7.30
CA ALA A 42 0.96 -12.21 -7.21
C ALA A 42 0.06 -11.26 -8.03
N VAL A 43 0.31 -9.94 -7.96
CA VAL A 43 -0.41 -8.95 -8.78
C VAL A 43 -0.22 -9.24 -10.27
N SER A 44 1.02 -9.46 -10.73
CA SER A 44 1.30 -9.74 -12.14
C SER A 44 0.61 -11.02 -12.64
N MET A 45 0.61 -12.10 -11.85
CA MET A 45 -0.10 -13.33 -12.23
C MET A 45 -1.62 -13.15 -12.24
N LEU A 46 -2.18 -12.45 -11.25
CA LEU A 46 -3.61 -12.14 -11.21
C LEU A 46 -4.06 -11.30 -12.41
N GLN A 47 -3.23 -10.35 -12.85
CA GLN A 47 -3.47 -9.59 -14.08
C GLN A 47 -3.37 -10.46 -15.35
N GLY A 48 -2.45 -11.42 -15.36
CA GLY A 48 -2.36 -12.44 -16.42
C GLY A 48 -3.64 -13.27 -16.52
N PHE A 49 -4.11 -13.83 -15.40
CA PHE A 49 -5.34 -14.60 -15.34
C PHE A 49 -6.60 -13.79 -15.67
N ASP A 50 -6.63 -12.50 -15.35
CA ASP A 50 -7.71 -11.62 -15.79
C ASP A 50 -7.75 -11.55 -17.32
N ARG A 51 -6.59 -11.31 -17.94
CA ARG A 51 -6.46 -11.20 -19.40
C ARG A 51 -6.84 -12.50 -20.09
N GLU A 52 -6.37 -13.64 -19.60
CA GLU A 52 -6.70 -14.96 -20.14
C GLU A 52 -8.19 -15.28 -20.03
N ALA A 53 -8.82 -14.88 -18.93
CA ALA A 53 -10.25 -15.08 -18.71
C ALA A 53 -11.14 -14.03 -19.42
N GLY A 54 -10.55 -13.08 -20.18
CA GLY A 54 -11.29 -11.97 -20.78
C GLY A 54 -11.93 -11.03 -19.75
N ARG A 55 -11.45 -11.03 -18.50
CA ARG A 55 -11.96 -10.18 -17.42
C ARG A 55 -11.27 -8.83 -17.45
N ASN A 56 -12.07 -7.77 -17.51
CA ASN A 56 -11.56 -6.40 -17.40
C ASN A 56 -11.71 -5.89 -15.96
N ARG A 57 -10.84 -6.35 -15.06
CA ARG A 57 -10.78 -5.84 -13.68
C ARG A 57 -10.01 -4.53 -13.66
N VAL A 58 -10.62 -3.48 -13.09
CA VAL A 58 -9.94 -2.21 -12.82
C VAL A 58 -9.08 -2.36 -11.56
N TRP A 59 -7.77 -2.25 -11.73
CA TRP A 59 -6.82 -2.23 -10.62
C TRP A 59 -6.67 -0.80 -10.07
N PRO A 60 -6.51 -0.63 -8.75
CA PRO A 60 -6.38 0.69 -8.15
C PRO A 60 -5.06 1.35 -8.56
N THR A 61 -5.09 2.67 -8.77
CA THR A 61 -3.88 3.46 -9.01
C THR A 61 -3.07 3.62 -7.72
N ARG A 62 -1.80 4.02 -7.84
CA ARG A 62 -0.93 4.28 -6.67
C ARG A 62 -1.51 5.38 -5.77
N GLU A 63 -2.07 6.41 -6.37
CA GLU A 63 -2.77 7.51 -5.70
C GLU A 63 -3.95 6.97 -4.90
N ARG A 64 -4.77 6.10 -5.50
CA ARG A 64 -5.94 5.50 -4.83
C ARG A 64 -5.52 4.59 -3.67
N ILE A 65 -4.46 3.81 -3.84
CA ILE A 65 -3.89 2.97 -2.77
C ILE A 65 -3.38 3.87 -1.62
N ALA A 66 -2.58 4.89 -1.94
CA ALA A 66 -2.04 5.82 -0.96
C ALA A 66 -3.14 6.55 -0.18
N ALA A 67 -4.15 7.05 -0.90
CA ALA A 67 -5.29 7.74 -0.32
C ALA A 67 -6.11 6.83 0.59
N SER A 68 -6.44 5.63 0.11
CA SER A 68 -7.19 4.63 0.89
C SER A 68 -6.43 4.21 2.15
N TYR A 69 -5.13 4.00 2.04
CA TYR A 69 -4.29 3.62 3.18
C TYR A 69 -4.19 4.75 4.21
N ALA A 70 -3.89 5.97 3.76
CA ALA A 70 -3.77 7.13 4.65
C ALA A 70 -5.10 7.44 5.34
N ARG A 71 -6.23 7.31 4.65
CA ARG A 71 -7.58 7.44 5.25
C ARG A 71 -7.82 6.42 6.35
N ALA A 72 -7.44 5.16 6.13
CA ALA A 72 -7.65 4.10 7.12
C ALA A 72 -6.69 4.18 8.31
N ARG A 73 -5.47 4.69 8.11
CA ARG A 73 -4.38 4.67 9.11
C ARG A 73 -4.05 6.04 9.69
N GLY A 74 -4.67 7.10 9.20
CA GLY A 74 -4.38 8.50 9.54
C GLY A 74 -3.04 9.02 9.00
N ARG A 75 -2.20 8.18 8.39
CA ARG A 75 -0.90 8.54 7.84
C ARG A 75 -0.40 7.57 6.79
N ILE A 76 0.60 7.99 6.02
CA ILE A 76 1.38 7.15 5.11
C ILE A 76 2.80 7.68 4.95
N SER A 77 3.80 6.79 4.91
CA SER A 77 5.17 7.10 4.54
C SER A 77 5.49 6.63 3.11
N SER A 78 6.57 7.15 2.52
CA SER A 78 7.07 6.65 1.23
C SER A 78 7.52 5.19 1.30
N THR A 79 8.02 4.74 2.45
CA THR A 79 8.38 3.32 2.69
C THR A 79 7.15 2.43 2.66
N GLU A 80 6.07 2.83 3.36
CA GLU A 80 4.80 2.10 3.35
C GLU A 80 4.21 2.07 1.94
N LEU A 81 4.14 3.22 1.25
CA LEU A 81 3.59 3.27 -0.11
C LEU A 81 4.42 2.43 -1.09
N GLY A 82 5.74 2.51 -1.02
CA GLY A 82 6.63 1.72 -1.86
C GLY A 82 6.38 0.23 -1.69
N SER A 83 6.27 -0.23 -0.45
CA SER A 83 5.93 -1.62 -0.16
C SER A 83 4.56 -2.01 -0.71
N LEU A 84 3.51 -1.22 -0.44
CA LEU A 84 2.14 -1.50 -0.88
C LEU A 84 1.99 -1.66 -2.39
N VAL A 85 2.77 -0.91 -3.18
CA VAL A 85 2.65 -0.87 -4.65
C VAL A 85 3.77 -1.60 -5.38
N GLY A 86 4.68 -2.26 -4.65
CA GLY A 86 5.83 -2.95 -5.24
C GLY A 86 6.84 -2.02 -5.92
N ALA A 87 7.07 -0.84 -5.36
CA ALA A 87 8.02 0.15 -5.89
C ALA A 87 9.05 0.58 -4.85
N TYR A 88 10.21 1.06 -5.31
CA TYR A 88 11.18 1.68 -4.42
C TYR A 88 10.61 2.96 -3.79
N PRO A 89 10.87 3.25 -2.49
CA PRO A 89 10.37 4.45 -1.82
C PRO A 89 10.74 5.76 -2.53
N SER A 90 11.88 5.80 -3.22
CA SER A 90 12.33 6.94 -4.04
C SER A 90 11.38 7.25 -5.20
N ASN A 91 10.64 6.26 -5.70
CA ASN A 91 9.83 6.37 -6.92
C ASN A 91 8.37 6.75 -6.64
N VAL A 92 7.97 6.81 -5.37
CA VAL A 92 6.58 7.10 -4.96
C VAL A 92 6.42 8.48 -4.30
N GLY A 93 7.52 9.22 -4.13
CA GLY A 93 7.49 10.60 -3.64
C GLY A 93 6.54 11.53 -4.42
N PRO A 94 6.54 11.52 -5.77
CA PRO A 94 5.62 12.34 -6.55
C PRO A 94 4.13 12.06 -6.27
N VAL A 95 3.76 10.80 -5.98
CA VAL A 95 2.38 10.42 -5.63
C VAL A 95 1.95 11.10 -4.32
N LEU A 96 2.80 11.04 -3.30
CA LEU A 96 2.53 11.68 -2.01
C LEU A 96 2.49 13.20 -2.12
N LYS A 97 3.37 13.78 -2.95
CA LYS A 97 3.40 15.23 -3.20
C LYS A 97 2.12 15.71 -3.88
N ARG A 98 1.62 14.97 -4.88
CA ARG A 98 0.36 15.31 -5.56
C ARG A 98 -0.83 15.28 -4.59
N LEU A 99 -0.93 14.24 -3.77
CA LEU A 99 -1.97 14.17 -2.73
C LEU A 99 -1.83 15.28 -1.67
N GLU A 100 -0.63 15.80 -1.43
CA GLU A 100 -0.42 16.97 -0.58
C GLU A 100 -0.89 18.26 -1.26
N GLU A 101 -0.56 18.44 -2.54
CA GLU A 101 -1.00 19.57 -3.37
C GLU A 101 -2.53 19.61 -3.49
N ASP A 102 -3.17 18.44 -3.59
CA ASP A 102 -4.61 18.26 -3.61
C ASP A 102 -5.26 18.42 -2.20
N GLY A 103 -4.48 18.70 -1.16
CA GLY A 103 -4.96 18.92 0.21
C GLY A 103 -5.34 17.64 0.99
N PHE A 104 -5.27 16.48 0.36
CA PHE A 104 -5.60 15.18 0.97
C PHE A 104 -4.60 14.76 2.05
N LEU A 105 -3.33 15.12 1.84
CA LEU A 105 -2.23 14.85 2.77
C LEU A 105 -1.59 16.14 3.29
N ALA A 106 -0.95 16.06 4.45
CA ALA A 106 -0.05 17.08 4.94
C ALA A 106 1.26 16.48 5.44
N PRO A 107 2.40 17.15 5.27
CA PRO A 107 3.67 16.65 5.77
C PRO A 107 3.67 16.66 7.30
N SER A 108 4.27 15.63 7.92
CA SER A 108 4.45 15.57 9.38
C SER A 108 5.38 16.67 9.92
N ARG A 109 6.29 17.19 9.08
CA ARG A 109 7.26 18.26 9.38
C ARG A 109 7.61 19.07 8.12
N ALA A 110 7.95 20.34 8.29
CA ALA A 110 8.24 21.27 7.18
C ALA A 110 9.45 20.87 6.31
N SER A 111 10.48 20.24 6.89
CA SER A 111 11.69 19.83 6.17
C SER A 111 11.48 18.65 5.21
N ARG A 112 10.34 17.94 5.30
CA ARG A 112 9.96 16.80 4.45
C ARG A 112 10.98 15.66 4.38
N ARG A 113 11.90 15.58 5.35
CA ARG A 113 13.06 14.68 5.33
C ARG A 113 13.39 14.17 6.73
N GLY A 114 14.12 13.05 6.75
CA GLY A 114 14.67 12.43 7.95
C GLY A 114 13.87 11.21 8.43
N THR A 115 14.49 10.43 9.30
CA THR A 115 13.91 9.21 9.88
C THR A 115 12.56 9.49 10.52
N GLY A 116 11.58 8.63 10.26
CA GLY A 116 10.21 8.79 10.76
C GLY A 116 9.40 9.87 10.05
N PHE A 117 9.79 10.29 8.84
CA PHE A 117 8.96 11.18 8.03
C PHE A 117 7.74 10.43 7.46
N TYR A 118 6.56 11.02 7.60
CA TYR A 118 5.32 10.55 7.01
C TYR A 118 4.43 11.73 6.63
N CYS A 119 3.39 11.46 5.85
CA CYS A 119 2.31 12.37 5.54
C CYS A 119 1.06 11.99 6.36
N ARG A 120 0.40 12.96 6.99
CA ARG A 120 -0.86 12.81 7.72
C ARG A 120 -2.03 12.93 6.75
N TYR A 121 -3.06 12.12 6.95
CA TYR A 121 -4.34 12.33 6.28
C TYR A 121 -5.02 13.59 6.83
N ARG A 122 -5.60 14.41 5.94
CA ARG A 122 -6.29 15.66 6.30
C ARG A 122 -7.81 15.62 6.12
N GLY A 123 -8.33 14.67 5.36
CA GLY A 123 -9.74 14.60 4.98
C GLY A 123 -9.89 14.42 3.48
N ASP A 124 -11.09 14.06 3.04
CA ASP A 124 -11.47 14.16 1.64
C ASP A 124 -11.75 15.67 1.38
N ALA A 125 -11.16 16.24 0.33
CA ALA A 125 -11.38 17.63 -0.06
C ALA A 125 -12.83 17.89 -0.48
#